data_AF-A0A8H5M5Y1-F1
#
_entry.id   AF-A0A8H5M5Y1-F1
#
_cell.length_a   1.000
_cell.length_b   1.000
_cell.length_c   1.000
_cell.angle_alpha   90.00
_cell.angle_beta   90.00
_cell.angle_gamma   90.00
#
_symmetry.space_group_name_H-M   'P 1'
#
loop_
_entity.id
_entity.type
_entity.pdbx_description
1 polymer ?
#
loop_
_entity_poly.entity_id
_entity_poly.type
_entity_poly.pdbx_seq_one_letter_code
_entity_poly.pdbx_strand_id
1 'polypeptide(L)'
;MHQEHTIPWNSLASNFKFYRDNPHVTPRRTGLFARNLPTQGQTLNHFVRVIHKTITTFSETERAKFGTSFDAPVSGALFSDELRDRYPEYLNERNQRIEYWIRRAKRCRGPEKPSYSTSDGDLADVVKVLFHENQMQTLMMLAHHPQIPLSDLRALSWGHHFGFSRVMESALLAYVLLNLLVATDTLQGSEYLEMQEYSHMVNMSIQGMDFPAQQIPHREYLNALAKDPVSALPLVHCDLSGLKEYLKTLFRLLYRYDMVVKECGLDPEWEGEVAGLFGYSIGKGVKFEYLQVEDDKYVIPPWGGPPRLPITFTVMTVIINSDSSKHDREHDEDQYLQLIRRVLDTGDVRPDRTGTGTLSIFAPPSLRFSLANSTLPLLTTKRTFQRGIIEELLWFIHGSTDSTLLTRKGVKIWDGNGSRAFLDSRGLHHRREGDLGPVYGFQWRHFGAEYVDCDKDYTGEGVDQLRECIKKIKENPTDRRIILSAWNPKDIPQMALPPCHMICQFYVHLPPASSPESKLKLSCLMYQRSADLGLGIPFNIASYALLTHMIAHVTGTDAHELIIQLGDAHVYRDHVEALEEQLKRKPRPFPTLRWAREGIDDIEEFGYTDFVIEGYEPHPAISMKMSV
;
A
#
# COMPACT_ATOMS: atom_id res chain seq x y z
N MET A 1 -4.03 4.57 9.71
CA MET A 1 -4.90 3.47 10.17
C MET A 1 -4.42 2.09 9.71
N HIS A 2 -3.73 2.03 8.55
CA HIS A 2 -3.14 0.83 7.92
C HIS A 2 -1.75 0.40 8.42
N GLN A 3 -1.56 0.14 9.70
CA GLN A 3 -0.20 -0.16 10.21
C GLN A 3 -0.06 -1.40 11.09
N GLU A 4 -1.15 -2.08 11.47
CA GLU A 4 -1.04 -3.27 12.32
C GLU A 4 -0.97 -4.59 11.52
N HIS A 5 -1.35 -4.56 10.24
CA HIS A 5 -1.30 -5.71 9.33
C HIS A 5 -0.87 -5.29 7.91
N THR A 6 -0.08 -6.13 7.22
CA THR A 6 0.55 -5.89 5.91
C THR A 6 -0.40 -5.99 4.71
N ILE A 7 -1.70 -5.68 4.91
CA ILE A 7 -2.72 -5.75 3.86
C ILE A 7 -2.49 -4.60 2.84
N PRO A 8 -2.43 -4.88 1.52
CA PRO A 8 -2.01 -3.91 0.52
C PRO A 8 -3.17 -3.00 0.07
N TRP A 9 -3.71 -2.20 0.99
CA TRP A 9 -4.86 -1.32 0.73
C TRP A 9 -4.65 -0.30 -0.39
N ASN A 10 -3.43 0.21 -0.55
CA ASN A 10 -3.10 1.11 -1.66
C ASN A 10 -3.14 0.39 -3.02
N SER A 11 -2.75 -0.88 -3.05
CA SER A 11 -2.86 -1.73 -4.23
C SER A 11 -4.31 -2.07 -4.54
N LEU A 12 -5.15 -2.26 -3.51
CA LEU A 12 -6.59 -2.37 -3.71
C LEU A 12 -7.16 -1.06 -4.28
N ALA A 13 -6.86 0.07 -3.64
CA ALA A 13 -7.38 1.39 -4.00
C ALA A 13 -7.04 1.81 -5.43
N SER A 14 -5.85 1.47 -5.93
CA SER A 14 -5.44 1.79 -7.30
C SER A 14 -6.32 1.15 -8.38
N ASN A 15 -7.08 0.10 -8.04
CA ASN A 15 -8.01 -0.58 -8.95
C ASN A 15 -9.40 0.06 -9.03
N PHE A 16 -9.67 1.03 -8.16
CA PHE A 16 -10.94 1.73 -8.12
C PHE A 16 -10.73 3.22 -8.42
N LYS A 17 -11.75 3.84 -9.00
CA LYS A 17 -11.83 5.28 -9.19
C LYS A 17 -13.17 5.74 -8.65
N PHE A 18 -13.15 6.80 -7.84
CA PHE A 18 -14.37 7.48 -7.46
C PHE A 18 -14.88 8.29 -8.66
N TYR A 19 -16.13 8.07 -9.03
CA TYR A 19 -16.83 8.89 -10.01
C TYR A 19 -17.85 9.75 -9.27
N ARG A 20 -17.91 11.03 -9.65
CA ARG A 20 -18.93 11.98 -9.22
C ARG A 20 -19.65 12.48 -10.47
N ASP A 21 -20.80 11.90 -10.76
CA ASP A 21 -21.58 12.31 -11.93
C ASP A 21 -22.36 13.60 -11.66
N ASN A 22 -22.54 14.38 -12.73
CA ASN A 22 -23.38 15.58 -12.74
C ASN A 22 -24.80 15.23 -12.25
N PRO A 23 -25.35 15.92 -11.23
CA PRO A 23 -26.65 15.62 -10.64
C PRO A 23 -27.84 15.71 -11.63
N HIS A 24 -27.60 16.23 -12.84
CA HIS A 24 -28.59 16.39 -13.90
C HIS A 24 -28.58 15.30 -14.98
N VAL A 25 -27.75 14.24 -14.85
CA VAL A 25 -27.68 13.12 -15.82
C VAL A 25 -28.18 11.82 -15.19
N THR A 26 -28.94 11.02 -15.94
CA THR A 26 -29.54 9.75 -15.48
C THR A 26 -29.04 8.57 -16.33
N PRO A 27 -28.66 7.43 -15.72
CA PRO A 27 -28.61 7.19 -14.27
C PRO A 27 -27.38 7.82 -13.62
N ARG A 28 -27.55 8.33 -12.39
CA ARG A 28 -26.46 8.89 -11.57
C ARG A 28 -25.38 7.83 -11.34
N ARG A 29 -24.10 8.12 -11.63
CA ARG A 29 -22.95 7.26 -11.31
C ARG A 29 -22.03 7.87 -10.24
N THR A 30 -22.58 8.18 -9.06
CA THR A 30 -21.75 8.57 -7.90
C THR A 30 -21.39 7.32 -7.10
N GLY A 31 -20.11 6.95 -7.06
CA GLY A 31 -19.66 5.68 -6.48
C GLY A 31 -18.21 5.30 -6.76
N LEU A 32 -17.78 4.15 -6.25
CA LEU A 32 -16.48 3.55 -6.56
C LEU A 32 -16.66 2.57 -7.72
N PHE A 33 -15.92 2.81 -8.81
CA PHE A 33 -15.99 1.97 -9.98
C PHE A 33 -14.64 1.34 -10.28
N ALA A 34 -14.68 0.10 -10.75
CA ALA A 34 -13.54 -0.58 -11.33
C ALA A 34 -12.91 0.28 -12.44
N ARG A 35 -11.58 0.40 -12.41
CA ARG A 35 -10.81 1.04 -13.48
C ARG A 35 -10.68 0.17 -14.73
N ASN A 36 -11.02 -1.12 -14.63
CA ASN A 36 -10.85 -2.15 -15.66
C ASN A 36 -9.39 -2.23 -16.13
N LEU A 37 -8.43 -2.18 -15.20
CA LEU A 37 -7.02 -2.32 -15.54
C LEU A 37 -6.74 -3.75 -16.05
N PRO A 38 -5.78 -3.94 -16.98
CA PRO A 38 -5.41 -5.27 -17.47
C PRO A 38 -5.02 -6.26 -16.36
N THR A 39 -4.41 -5.77 -15.28
CA THR A 39 -3.97 -6.56 -14.12
C THR A 39 -4.98 -6.56 -12.97
N GLN A 40 -6.13 -5.89 -13.11
CA GLN A 40 -7.06 -5.66 -12.00
C GLN A 40 -7.53 -6.96 -11.35
N GLY A 41 -7.84 -8.00 -12.13
CA GLY A 41 -8.18 -9.32 -11.59
C GLY A 41 -7.06 -9.90 -10.74
N GLN A 42 -5.81 -9.83 -11.21
CA GLN A 42 -4.63 -10.36 -10.51
C GLN A 42 -4.34 -9.59 -9.22
N THR A 43 -4.43 -8.26 -9.26
CA THR A 43 -4.22 -7.41 -8.08
C THR A 43 -5.29 -7.68 -7.03
N LEU A 44 -6.55 -7.84 -7.45
CA LEU A 44 -7.65 -8.18 -6.56
C LEU A 44 -7.51 -9.59 -6.00
N ASN A 45 -7.09 -10.58 -6.79
CA ASN A 45 -6.78 -11.93 -6.29
C ASN A 45 -5.60 -11.92 -5.31
N HIS A 46 -4.57 -11.11 -5.55
CA HIS A 46 -3.47 -10.94 -4.62
C HIS A 46 -3.97 -10.33 -3.30
N PHE A 47 -4.76 -9.25 -3.37
CA PHE A 47 -5.39 -8.65 -2.20
C PHE A 47 -6.21 -9.69 -1.41
N VAL A 48 -7.07 -10.45 -2.10
CA VAL A 48 -7.90 -11.53 -1.54
C VAL A 48 -7.04 -12.56 -0.80
N ARG A 49 -5.95 -13.02 -1.41
CA ARG A 49 -5.02 -13.98 -0.77
C ARG A 49 -4.33 -13.38 0.45
N VAL A 50 -3.92 -12.11 0.40
CA VAL A 50 -3.25 -11.45 1.53
C VAL A 50 -4.21 -11.24 2.69
N ILE A 51 -5.44 -10.78 2.45
CA ILE A 51 -6.44 -10.61 3.53
C ILE A 51 -6.82 -11.96 4.14
N HIS A 52 -7.04 -13.00 3.32
CA HIS A 52 -7.27 -14.37 3.79
C HIS A 52 -6.12 -14.84 4.70
N LYS A 53 -4.88 -14.79 4.20
CA LYS A 53 -3.70 -15.19 4.96
C LYS A 53 -3.57 -14.41 6.27
N THR A 54 -3.85 -13.11 6.24
CA THR A 54 -3.77 -12.26 7.43
C THR A 54 -4.81 -12.70 8.46
N ILE A 55 -6.08 -12.88 8.06
CA ILE A 55 -7.15 -13.35 8.96
C ILE A 55 -6.78 -14.70 9.57
N THR A 56 -6.31 -15.66 8.77
CA THR A 56 -5.91 -16.98 9.26
C THR A 56 -4.72 -16.91 10.22
N THR A 57 -3.70 -16.08 9.93
CA THR A 57 -2.54 -15.93 10.82
C THR A 57 -2.95 -15.38 12.19
N PHE A 58 -3.81 -14.36 12.22
CA PHE A 58 -4.32 -13.81 13.48
C PHE A 58 -5.25 -14.78 14.21
N SER A 59 -6.06 -15.54 13.47
CA SER A 59 -6.92 -16.60 14.00
C SER A 59 -6.10 -17.68 14.70
N GLU A 60 -5.05 -18.20 14.05
CA GLU A 60 -4.12 -19.18 14.64
C GLU A 60 -3.40 -18.64 15.86
N THR A 61 -2.97 -17.37 15.80
CA THR A 61 -2.32 -16.69 16.92
C THR A 61 -3.26 -16.53 18.12
N GLU A 62 -4.53 -16.19 17.87
CA GLU A 62 -5.54 -16.10 18.93
C GLU A 62 -5.86 -17.49 19.48
N ARG A 63 -5.98 -18.50 18.61
CA ARG A 63 -6.29 -19.88 18.96
C ARG A 63 -5.26 -20.49 19.89
N ALA A 64 -3.98 -20.13 19.70
CA ALA A 64 -2.87 -20.60 20.53
C ALA A 64 -2.98 -20.19 22.02
N LYS A 65 -3.86 -19.24 22.36
CA LYS A 65 -4.12 -18.83 23.75
C LYS A 65 -5.01 -19.81 24.52
N PHE A 66 -5.65 -20.75 23.84
CA PHE A 66 -6.63 -21.68 24.40
C PHE A 66 -6.12 -23.13 24.37
N GLY A 67 -6.59 -23.94 25.31
CA GLY A 67 -6.27 -25.37 25.36
C GLY A 67 -6.80 -26.16 24.15
N THR A 68 -6.35 -27.41 24.03
CA THR A 68 -6.86 -28.37 23.03
C THR A 68 -7.99 -29.25 23.57
N SER A 69 -8.28 -29.15 24.87
CA SER A 69 -9.36 -29.87 25.55
C SER A 69 -10.27 -28.86 26.25
N PHE A 70 -11.58 -29.06 26.10
CA PHE A 70 -12.61 -28.24 26.72
C PHE A 70 -13.56 -29.13 27.51
N ASP A 71 -13.90 -28.71 28.72
CA ASP A 71 -14.94 -29.37 29.49
C ASP A 71 -16.28 -29.24 28.76
N ALA A 72 -17.08 -30.30 28.77
CA ALA A 72 -18.43 -30.31 28.20
C ALA A 72 -19.47 -30.30 29.33
N PRO A 73 -19.65 -29.17 30.04
CA PRO A 73 -20.63 -29.08 31.12
C PRO A 73 -22.03 -29.35 30.57
N VAL A 74 -22.83 -30.14 31.29
CA VAL A 74 -24.22 -30.43 30.93
C VAL A 74 -25.23 -29.53 31.65
N SER A 75 -24.74 -28.67 32.55
CA SER A 75 -25.54 -27.75 33.35
C SER A 75 -24.75 -26.50 33.73
N GLY A 76 -25.44 -25.38 33.94
CA GLY A 76 -24.84 -24.12 34.40
C GLY A 76 -24.92 -22.99 33.39
N ALA A 77 -24.34 -21.86 33.75
CA ALA A 77 -24.37 -20.62 32.95
C ALA A 77 -23.21 -20.54 31.95
N LEU A 78 -23.52 -20.12 30.72
CA LEU A 78 -22.55 -19.88 29.63
C LEU A 78 -21.81 -18.54 29.73
N PHE A 79 -22.48 -17.56 30.32
CA PHE A 79 -22.00 -16.19 30.46
C PHE A 79 -22.52 -15.59 31.77
N SER A 80 -21.87 -14.50 32.21
CA SER A 80 -22.16 -13.90 33.51
C SER A 80 -23.49 -13.11 33.51
N ASP A 81 -24.03 -12.87 34.70
CA ASP A 81 -25.23 -12.05 34.86
C ASP A 81 -24.97 -10.60 34.42
N GLU A 82 -23.76 -10.08 34.62
CA GLU A 82 -23.37 -8.74 34.15
C GLU A 82 -23.41 -8.63 32.62
N LEU A 83 -23.00 -9.69 31.90
CA LEU A 83 -23.08 -9.71 30.44
C LEU A 83 -24.53 -9.74 29.99
N ARG A 84 -25.36 -10.57 30.64
CA ARG A 84 -26.80 -10.66 30.37
C ARG A 84 -27.48 -9.31 30.55
N ASP A 85 -27.18 -8.63 31.65
CA ASP A 85 -27.83 -7.37 32.01
C ASP A 85 -27.38 -6.21 31.10
N ARG A 86 -26.19 -6.30 30.48
CA ARG A 86 -25.74 -5.35 29.43
C ARG A 86 -26.51 -5.52 28.11
N TYR A 87 -26.96 -6.74 27.81
CA TYR A 87 -27.59 -7.10 26.54
C TYR A 87 -28.95 -7.79 26.73
N PRO A 88 -29.91 -7.16 27.45
CA PRO A 88 -31.16 -7.82 27.85
C PRO A 88 -32.09 -8.15 26.67
N GLU A 89 -31.87 -7.50 25.53
CA GLU A 89 -32.59 -7.77 24.27
C GLU A 89 -32.19 -9.13 23.64
N TYR A 90 -30.97 -9.62 23.93
CA TYR A 90 -30.37 -10.79 23.30
C TYR A 90 -30.10 -11.92 24.29
N LEU A 91 -29.78 -11.56 25.53
CA LEU A 91 -29.35 -12.46 26.58
C LEU A 91 -30.40 -12.50 27.70
N ASN A 92 -30.77 -13.69 28.14
CA ASN A 92 -31.75 -13.92 29.19
C ASN A 92 -31.43 -15.19 29.98
N GLU A 93 -32.12 -15.41 31.10
CA GLU A 93 -31.88 -16.57 31.97
C GLU A 93 -32.04 -17.92 31.26
N ARG A 94 -32.88 -17.99 30.22
CA ARG A 94 -33.11 -19.22 29.48
C ARG A 94 -31.95 -19.52 28.54
N ASN A 95 -31.48 -18.55 27.76
CA ASN A 95 -30.39 -18.75 26.80
C ASN A 95 -28.98 -18.68 27.41
N GLN A 96 -28.87 -18.26 28.68
CA GLN A 96 -27.68 -18.40 29.51
C GLN A 96 -27.39 -19.85 29.91
N ARG A 97 -28.40 -20.73 29.97
CA ARG A 97 -28.28 -22.09 30.50
C ARG A 97 -27.88 -23.11 29.44
N ILE A 98 -26.84 -23.90 29.70
CA ILE A 98 -26.36 -24.95 28.77
C ILE A 98 -27.43 -26.01 28.49
N GLU A 99 -28.22 -26.33 29.50
CA GLU A 99 -29.36 -27.23 29.42
C GLU A 99 -30.35 -26.81 28.33
N TYR A 100 -30.52 -25.50 28.14
CA TYR A 100 -31.41 -24.98 27.11
C TYR A 100 -30.85 -25.27 25.72
N TRP A 101 -29.56 -25.06 25.50
CA TRP A 101 -28.86 -25.32 24.24
C TRP A 101 -28.93 -26.79 23.86
N ILE A 102 -28.61 -27.69 24.79
CA ILE A 102 -28.68 -29.15 24.60
C ILE A 102 -30.10 -29.59 24.27
N ARG A 103 -31.10 -29.09 25.02
CA ARG A 103 -32.51 -29.42 24.80
C ARG A 103 -33.00 -28.95 23.43
N ARG A 104 -32.60 -27.74 23.00
CA ARG A 104 -32.99 -27.19 21.70
C ARG A 104 -32.38 -27.98 20.55
N ALA A 105 -31.10 -28.30 20.64
CA ALA A 105 -30.41 -29.10 19.64
C ALA A 105 -31.05 -30.49 19.45
N LYS A 106 -31.46 -31.16 20.53
CA LYS A 106 -32.10 -32.49 20.45
C LYS A 106 -33.53 -32.46 19.89
N ARG A 107 -34.24 -31.33 19.96
CA ARG A 107 -35.65 -31.22 19.53
C ARG A 107 -35.80 -31.29 18.01
N CYS A 108 -34.83 -30.82 17.24
CA CYS A 108 -35.01 -30.59 15.80
C CYS A 108 -34.89 -31.86 14.93
N ARG A 109 -34.23 -32.93 15.40
CA ARG A 109 -34.01 -34.16 14.61
C ARG A 109 -33.99 -35.48 15.42
N GLY A 110 -34.43 -35.47 16.68
CA GLY A 110 -34.44 -36.66 17.55
C GLY A 110 -33.10 -36.88 18.28
N PRO A 111 -33.04 -37.87 19.21
CA PRO A 111 -31.93 -38.02 20.16
C PRO A 111 -30.58 -38.40 19.53
N GLU A 112 -30.54 -38.91 18.29
CA GLU A 112 -29.33 -39.46 17.67
C GLU A 112 -28.57 -38.46 16.77
N LYS A 113 -29.18 -37.33 16.40
CA LYS A 113 -28.55 -36.30 15.55
C LYS A 113 -28.99 -34.90 16.00
N PRO A 114 -28.32 -34.28 16.98
CA PRO A 114 -28.66 -32.92 17.41
C PRO A 114 -28.50 -31.94 16.25
N SER A 115 -29.40 -30.95 16.13
CA SER A 115 -29.38 -29.92 15.09
C SER A 115 -30.21 -28.69 15.47
N TYR A 116 -30.01 -27.56 14.79
CA TYR A 116 -30.80 -26.34 14.98
C TYR A 116 -31.73 -26.03 13.81
N SER A 117 -32.77 -25.23 14.07
CA SER A 117 -33.76 -24.77 13.11
C SER A 117 -33.86 -23.25 13.12
N THR A 118 -34.61 -22.66 12.18
CA THR A 118 -34.83 -21.20 12.13
C THR A 118 -35.48 -20.64 13.40
N SER A 119 -36.18 -21.46 14.18
CA SER A 119 -36.74 -21.06 15.47
C SER A 119 -35.70 -20.82 16.57
N ASP A 120 -34.45 -21.23 16.35
CA ASP A 120 -33.32 -21.15 17.28
C ASP A 120 -32.48 -19.86 17.07
N GLY A 121 -33.03 -18.86 16.38
CA GLY A 121 -32.35 -17.59 16.11
C GLY A 121 -31.90 -16.84 17.37
N ASP A 122 -32.59 -17.02 18.49
CA ASP A 122 -32.21 -16.48 19.80
C ASP A 122 -30.84 -16.99 20.27
N LEU A 123 -30.50 -18.24 19.96
CA LEU A 123 -29.18 -18.81 20.28
C LEU A 123 -28.08 -18.23 19.37
N ALA A 124 -28.39 -17.96 18.11
CA ALA A 124 -27.46 -17.31 17.21
C ALA A 124 -27.16 -15.86 17.65
N ASP A 125 -28.14 -15.16 18.23
CA ASP A 125 -27.92 -13.83 18.81
C ASP A 125 -27.01 -13.86 20.04
N VAL A 126 -27.12 -14.87 20.90
CA VAL A 126 -26.13 -15.09 21.97
C VAL A 126 -24.72 -15.18 21.39
N VAL A 127 -24.50 -16.01 20.38
CA VAL A 127 -23.16 -16.20 19.77
C VAL A 127 -22.61 -14.90 19.20
N LYS A 128 -23.45 -14.09 18.56
CA LYS A 128 -23.06 -12.76 18.04
C LYS A 128 -22.59 -11.82 19.16
N VAL A 129 -23.31 -11.78 20.28
CA VAL A 129 -22.91 -11.00 21.46
C VAL A 129 -21.59 -11.52 22.04
N LEU A 130 -21.42 -12.85 22.16
CA LEU A 130 -20.18 -13.45 22.65
C LEU A 130 -18.97 -13.13 21.75
N PHE A 131 -19.14 -13.04 20.43
CA PHE A 131 -18.08 -12.59 19.51
C PHE A 131 -17.67 -11.14 19.76
N HIS A 132 -18.66 -10.27 19.92
CA HIS A 132 -18.47 -8.85 20.18
C HIS A 132 -17.74 -8.63 21.51
N GLU A 133 -18.20 -9.30 22.57
CA GLU A 133 -17.69 -9.21 23.95
C GLU A 133 -16.47 -10.09 24.24
N ASN A 134 -15.86 -10.65 23.19
CA ASN A 134 -14.65 -11.46 23.28
C ASN A 134 -14.76 -12.67 24.23
N GLN A 135 -15.91 -13.30 24.34
CA GLN A 135 -16.13 -14.48 25.20
C GLN A 135 -15.64 -15.77 24.52
N MET A 136 -14.36 -15.77 24.11
CA MET A 136 -13.79 -16.83 23.28
C MET A 136 -13.72 -18.18 24.00
N GLN A 137 -13.45 -18.20 25.30
CA GLN A 137 -13.45 -19.45 26.08
C GLN A 137 -14.81 -20.16 25.99
N THR A 138 -15.91 -19.42 26.13
CA THR A 138 -17.27 -19.95 26.00
C THR A 138 -17.54 -20.42 24.57
N LEU A 139 -17.14 -19.66 23.55
CA LEU A 139 -17.33 -20.06 22.15
C LEU A 139 -16.53 -21.30 21.76
N MET A 140 -15.29 -21.43 22.23
CA MET A 140 -14.48 -22.63 22.02
C MET A 140 -15.12 -23.84 22.70
N MET A 141 -15.58 -23.70 23.96
CA MET A 141 -16.30 -24.76 24.65
C MET A 141 -17.55 -25.20 23.87
N LEU A 142 -18.35 -24.24 23.39
CA LEU A 142 -19.54 -24.53 22.58
C LEU A 142 -19.20 -25.22 21.26
N ALA A 143 -18.10 -24.84 20.59
CA ALA A 143 -17.65 -25.45 19.34
C ALA A 143 -17.27 -26.93 19.52
N HIS A 144 -16.73 -27.29 20.69
CA HIS A 144 -16.32 -28.66 21.04
C HIS A 144 -17.39 -29.49 21.76
N HIS A 145 -18.53 -28.88 22.10
CA HIS A 145 -19.52 -29.54 22.94
C HIS A 145 -20.29 -30.65 22.17
N PRO A 146 -20.23 -31.92 22.61
CA PRO A 146 -20.70 -33.06 21.80
C PRO A 146 -22.22 -33.11 21.57
N GLN A 147 -23.00 -32.37 22.36
CA GLN A 147 -24.47 -32.30 22.22
C GLN A 147 -24.96 -30.95 21.67
N ILE A 148 -24.06 -30.03 21.35
CA ILE A 148 -24.39 -28.69 20.83
C ILE A 148 -23.69 -28.54 19.47
N PRO A 149 -24.41 -28.69 18.35
CA PRO A 149 -23.85 -28.54 17.02
C PRO A 149 -23.76 -27.05 16.69
N LEU A 150 -22.77 -26.35 17.24
CA LEU A 150 -22.62 -24.90 17.05
C LEU A 150 -22.56 -24.53 15.55
N SER A 151 -21.92 -25.36 14.73
CA SER A 151 -21.87 -25.23 13.27
C SER A 151 -23.25 -25.06 12.62
N ASP A 152 -24.29 -25.73 13.11
CA ASP A 152 -25.63 -25.69 12.52
C ASP A 152 -26.27 -24.30 12.66
N LEU A 153 -25.90 -23.52 13.69
CA LEU A 153 -26.38 -22.14 13.85
C LEU A 153 -25.87 -21.22 12.73
N ARG A 154 -24.75 -21.56 12.07
CA ARG A 154 -24.21 -20.79 10.94
C ARG A 154 -25.18 -20.79 9.75
N ALA A 155 -25.84 -21.93 9.51
CA ALA A 155 -26.60 -22.20 8.29
C ALA A 155 -28.10 -21.83 8.40
N LEU A 156 -28.55 -21.25 9.52
CA LEU A 156 -29.93 -20.83 9.72
C LEU A 156 -30.34 -19.77 8.67
N SER A 157 -30.95 -20.22 7.56
CA SER A 157 -31.26 -19.37 6.41
C SER A 157 -32.49 -19.86 5.63
N TRP A 158 -33.68 -19.36 5.94
CA TRP A 158 -34.80 -19.27 4.98
C TRP A 158 -35.73 -18.13 5.40
N GLY A 159 -35.83 -17.08 4.58
CA GLY A 159 -36.78 -15.97 4.74
C GLY A 159 -36.50 -14.97 5.87
N HIS A 160 -35.77 -15.36 6.92
CA HIS A 160 -35.34 -14.47 8.01
C HIS A 160 -33.93 -14.89 8.49
N HIS A 161 -32.95 -14.01 8.31
CA HIS A 161 -31.51 -14.32 8.26
C HIS A 161 -30.76 -14.19 9.61
N PHE A 162 -30.89 -15.18 10.51
CA PHE A 162 -30.36 -15.07 11.88
C PHE A 162 -29.02 -15.78 12.18
N GLY A 163 -28.37 -16.45 11.21
CA GLY A 163 -27.12 -17.17 11.48
C GLY A 163 -25.96 -16.30 11.98
N PHE A 164 -25.01 -16.88 12.72
CA PHE A 164 -23.86 -16.14 13.22
C PHE A 164 -22.80 -15.81 12.13
N SER A 165 -22.90 -16.37 10.92
CA SER A 165 -22.07 -15.95 9.76
C SER A 165 -22.22 -14.46 9.45
N ARG A 166 -23.36 -13.86 9.81
CA ARG A 166 -23.64 -12.44 9.62
C ARG A 166 -22.70 -11.51 10.38
N VAL A 167 -22.05 -11.99 11.46
CA VAL A 167 -20.98 -11.24 12.13
C VAL A 167 -19.84 -11.00 11.15
N MET A 168 -19.40 -12.07 10.48
CA MET A 168 -18.32 -12.00 9.49
C MET A 168 -18.73 -11.17 8.28
N GLU A 169 -19.90 -11.42 7.69
CA GLU A 169 -20.33 -10.72 6.47
C GLU A 169 -20.43 -9.20 6.68
N SER A 170 -21.08 -8.76 7.77
CA SER A 170 -21.23 -7.34 8.10
C SER A 170 -19.89 -6.69 8.47
N ALA A 171 -19.05 -7.38 9.24
CA ALA A 171 -17.73 -6.89 9.59
C ALA A 171 -16.82 -6.77 8.36
N LEU A 172 -16.85 -7.76 7.46
CA LEU A 172 -16.03 -7.80 6.26
C LEU A 172 -16.43 -6.68 5.28
N LEU A 173 -17.74 -6.49 5.05
CA LEU A 173 -18.26 -5.40 4.22
C LEU A 173 -17.79 -4.03 4.73
N ALA A 174 -18.04 -3.74 6.01
CA ALA A 174 -17.68 -2.44 6.59
C ALA A 174 -16.16 -2.24 6.66
N TYR A 175 -15.42 -3.29 7.02
CA TYR A 175 -13.98 -3.25 7.13
C TYR A 175 -13.32 -2.99 5.78
N VAL A 176 -13.70 -3.72 4.72
CA VAL A 176 -13.13 -3.54 3.38
C VAL A 176 -13.49 -2.17 2.81
N LEU A 177 -14.77 -1.77 2.87
CA LEU A 177 -15.22 -0.51 2.28
C LEU A 177 -14.58 0.71 2.96
N LEU A 178 -14.60 0.79 4.29
CA LEU A 178 -14.03 1.94 5.01
C LEU A 178 -12.51 2.04 4.82
N ASN A 179 -11.80 0.92 4.85
CA ASN A 179 -10.36 0.89 4.57
C ASN A 179 -10.03 1.28 3.13
N LEU A 180 -10.88 0.90 2.17
CA LEU A 180 -10.77 1.34 0.78
C LEU A 180 -11.00 2.85 0.65
N LEU A 181 -12.04 3.40 1.28
CA LEU A 181 -12.32 4.85 1.30
C LEU A 181 -11.19 5.67 1.93
N VAL A 182 -10.54 5.12 2.97
CA VAL A 182 -9.33 5.71 3.56
C VAL A 182 -8.17 5.67 2.58
N ALA A 183 -7.98 4.56 1.87
CA ALA A 183 -6.87 4.39 0.92
C ALA A 183 -7.05 5.18 -0.39
N THR A 184 -8.29 5.56 -0.74
CA THR A 184 -8.61 6.44 -1.88
C THR A 184 -8.68 7.93 -1.50
N ASP A 185 -8.35 8.29 -0.26
CA ASP A 185 -8.51 9.65 0.31
C ASP A 185 -9.96 10.21 0.28
N THR A 186 -10.94 9.42 -0.17
CA THR A 186 -12.35 9.84 -0.33
C THR A 186 -13.01 10.20 0.99
N LEU A 187 -12.52 9.63 2.11
CA LEU A 187 -13.03 9.94 3.45
C LEU A 187 -12.84 11.42 3.83
N GLN A 188 -11.83 12.12 3.30
CA GLN A 188 -11.51 13.50 3.68
C GLN A 188 -12.47 14.53 3.06
N GLY A 189 -13.02 14.25 1.87
CA GLY A 189 -13.86 15.20 1.13
C GLY A 189 -15.35 15.16 1.48
N SER A 190 -15.78 14.31 2.42
CA SER A 190 -17.20 13.97 2.66
C SER A 190 -17.95 13.38 1.46
N GLU A 191 -17.28 13.17 0.33
CA GLU A 191 -17.86 12.70 -0.94
C GLU A 191 -18.40 11.26 -0.82
N TYR A 192 -17.84 10.47 0.09
CA TYR A 192 -18.32 9.12 0.41
C TYR A 192 -19.77 9.11 0.91
N LEU A 193 -20.29 10.22 1.46
CA LEU A 193 -21.68 10.31 1.89
C LEU A 193 -22.67 10.24 0.71
N GLU A 194 -22.23 10.61 -0.49
CA GLU A 194 -23.03 10.56 -1.72
C GLU A 194 -22.90 9.21 -2.44
N MET A 195 -22.05 8.30 -1.96
CA MET A 195 -21.83 6.98 -2.57
C MET A 195 -22.96 5.99 -2.26
N GLN A 196 -23.43 5.30 -3.30
CA GLN A 196 -24.40 4.21 -3.13
C GLN A 196 -23.85 3.08 -2.27
N GLU A 197 -22.56 2.78 -2.39
CA GLU A 197 -21.86 1.72 -1.67
C GLU A 197 -21.78 2.03 -0.17
N TYR A 198 -21.49 3.30 0.17
CA TYR A 198 -21.45 3.74 1.57
C TYR A 198 -22.85 3.76 2.17
N SER A 199 -23.84 4.32 1.45
CA SER A 199 -25.25 4.27 1.88
C SER A 199 -25.74 2.84 2.04
N HIS A 200 -25.38 1.94 1.12
CA HIS A 200 -25.72 0.52 1.20
C HIS A 200 -25.08 -0.15 2.41
N MET A 201 -23.79 0.07 2.65
CA MET A 201 -23.10 -0.44 3.84
C MET A 201 -23.77 0.07 5.12
N VAL A 202 -24.02 1.38 5.24
CA VAL A 202 -24.70 1.98 6.40
C VAL A 202 -26.09 1.37 6.58
N ASN A 203 -26.85 1.23 5.50
CA ASN A 203 -28.17 0.60 5.56
C ASN A 203 -28.04 -0.85 6.03
N MET A 204 -27.19 -1.68 5.41
CA MET A 204 -26.99 -3.08 5.83
C MET A 204 -26.51 -3.22 7.28
N SER A 205 -25.67 -2.29 7.75
CA SER A 205 -25.06 -2.30 9.08
C SER A 205 -25.93 -1.67 10.18
N ILE A 206 -26.86 -0.77 9.85
CA ILE A 206 -27.67 -0.02 10.83
C ILE A 206 -29.19 -0.20 10.62
N GLN A 207 -29.69 -0.07 9.39
CA GLN A 207 -31.13 0.18 9.13
C GLN A 207 -31.86 -0.98 8.43
N GLY A 208 -31.14 -1.84 7.72
CA GLY A 208 -31.67 -2.57 6.58
C GLY A 208 -32.18 -3.96 6.90
N MET A 209 -32.11 -4.44 8.14
CA MET A 209 -32.53 -5.79 8.45
C MET A 209 -33.00 -5.98 9.91
N ASP A 210 -33.89 -6.97 10.11
CA ASP A 210 -34.47 -7.47 11.38
C ASP A 210 -33.44 -8.03 12.41
N PHE A 211 -32.19 -7.55 12.46
CA PHE A 211 -31.07 -8.25 13.13
C PHE A 211 -30.37 -7.43 14.21
N PRO A 212 -30.74 -7.57 15.49
CA PRO A 212 -30.36 -6.57 16.47
C PRO A 212 -28.94 -6.83 17.07
N ALA A 213 -28.49 -8.09 17.21
CA ALA A 213 -27.18 -8.40 17.83
C ALA A 213 -25.94 -8.22 16.93
N GLN A 214 -25.99 -8.59 15.64
CA GLN A 214 -24.84 -8.44 14.74
C GLN A 214 -24.49 -6.96 14.47
N GLN A 215 -25.46 -6.08 14.65
CA GLN A 215 -25.32 -4.65 14.42
C GLN A 215 -24.72 -3.93 15.63
N ILE A 216 -24.60 -4.56 16.80
CA ILE A 216 -24.05 -3.95 18.02
C ILE A 216 -22.77 -3.15 17.74
N PRO A 217 -21.68 -3.73 17.19
CA PRO A 217 -20.45 -2.96 16.94
C PRO A 217 -20.66 -1.78 15.99
N HIS A 218 -21.55 -1.93 14.98
CA HIS A 218 -21.84 -0.89 14.00
C HIS A 218 -22.68 0.24 14.62
N ARG A 219 -23.70 -0.09 15.41
CA ARG A 219 -24.57 0.86 16.11
C ARG A 219 -23.81 1.63 17.17
N GLU A 220 -23.01 0.96 17.99
CA GLU A 220 -22.20 1.62 19.02
C GLU A 220 -21.29 2.71 18.42
N TYR A 221 -20.67 2.42 17.27
CA TYR A 221 -19.82 3.40 16.60
C TYR A 221 -20.64 4.45 15.82
N LEU A 222 -21.53 4.03 14.93
CA LEU A 222 -22.19 4.91 13.96
C LEU A 222 -23.31 5.75 14.62
N ASN A 223 -24.02 5.22 15.62
CA ASN A 223 -25.03 5.99 16.36
C ASN A 223 -24.40 6.95 17.38
N ALA A 224 -23.22 6.66 17.94
CA ALA A 224 -22.51 7.62 18.79
C ALA A 224 -22.16 8.91 18.03
N LEU A 225 -22.02 8.84 16.71
CA LEU A 225 -21.79 9.98 15.82
C LEU A 225 -23.08 10.72 15.40
N ALA A 226 -24.25 10.13 15.66
CA ALA A 226 -25.57 10.66 15.34
C ALA A 226 -26.09 11.56 16.48
N LYS A 227 -26.19 12.88 16.28
CA LYS A 227 -26.81 13.78 17.28
C LYS A 227 -28.35 13.74 17.30
N ASP A 228 -28.98 13.22 16.25
CA ASP A 228 -30.44 13.11 16.12
C ASP A 228 -30.81 11.92 15.20
N PRO A 229 -31.69 10.99 15.63
CA PRO A 229 -32.07 9.80 14.86
C PRO A 229 -32.75 10.09 13.51
N VAL A 230 -33.25 11.31 13.25
CA VAL A 230 -33.95 11.64 11.99
C VAL A 230 -33.02 12.26 10.93
N SER A 231 -31.80 12.69 11.30
CA SER A 231 -30.87 13.40 10.40
C SER A 231 -29.45 12.83 10.33
N ALA A 232 -29.19 11.65 10.92
CA ALA A 232 -27.83 11.16 11.08
C ALA A 232 -27.35 10.15 10.03
N LEU A 233 -26.61 10.64 9.04
CA LEU A 233 -25.58 9.88 8.33
C LEU A 233 -24.21 10.35 8.83
N PRO A 234 -23.27 9.46 9.24
CA PRO A 234 -22.19 9.87 10.14
C PRO A 234 -21.04 10.61 9.44
N LEU A 235 -20.58 11.68 10.09
CA LEU A 235 -19.31 12.38 9.79
C LEU A 235 -18.12 11.55 10.30
N VAL A 236 -17.91 10.33 9.79
CA VAL A 236 -16.83 9.41 10.25
C VAL A 236 -15.42 10.00 10.12
N HIS A 237 -15.25 11.08 9.35
CA HIS A 237 -14.02 11.85 9.25
C HIS A 237 -13.76 12.78 10.45
N CYS A 238 -14.77 13.10 11.26
CA CYS A 238 -14.64 13.97 12.42
C CYS A 238 -14.03 13.27 13.65
N ASP A 239 -14.04 11.93 13.70
CA ASP A 239 -13.43 11.15 14.77
C ASP A 239 -12.56 10.01 14.21
N LEU A 240 -11.37 10.39 13.75
CA LEU A 240 -10.38 9.44 13.22
C LEU A 240 -9.88 8.46 14.28
N SER A 241 -9.91 8.82 15.56
CA SER A 241 -9.49 7.94 16.65
C SER A 241 -10.54 6.84 16.88
N GLY A 242 -11.82 7.23 16.97
CA GLY A 242 -12.93 6.28 17.04
C GLY A 242 -13.00 5.40 15.80
N LEU A 243 -12.81 5.96 14.60
CA LEU A 243 -12.76 5.18 13.36
C LEU A 243 -11.65 4.11 13.38
N LYS A 244 -10.47 4.46 13.89
CA LYS A 244 -9.35 3.51 14.01
C LYS A 244 -9.70 2.37 14.96
N GLU A 245 -10.28 2.64 16.12
CA GLU A 245 -10.65 1.57 17.07
C GLU A 245 -11.81 0.72 16.52
N TYR A 246 -12.75 1.34 15.83
CA TYR A 246 -13.83 0.63 15.16
C TYR A 246 -13.30 -0.36 14.11
N LEU A 247 -12.39 0.06 13.23
CA LEU A 247 -11.77 -0.83 12.24
C LEU A 247 -11.00 -1.98 12.90
N LYS A 248 -10.36 -1.76 14.04
CA LYS A 248 -9.73 -2.84 14.83
C LYS A 248 -10.76 -3.82 15.33
N THR A 249 -11.86 -3.34 15.89
CA THR A 249 -12.96 -4.18 16.36
C THR A 249 -13.53 -5.04 15.22
N LEU A 250 -13.76 -4.47 14.04
CA LEU A 250 -14.21 -5.23 12.88
C LEU A 250 -13.22 -6.33 12.48
N PHE A 251 -11.92 -6.02 12.42
CA PHE A 251 -10.91 -7.03 12.09
C PHE A 251 -10.83 -8.15 13.15
N ARG A 252 -10.99 -7.81 14.43
CA ARG A 252 -11.07 -8.79 15.53
C ARG A 252 -12.21 -9.77 15.34
N LEU A 253 -13.37 -9.30 14.88
CA LEU A 253 -14.51 -10.16 14.60
C LEU A 253 -14.20 -11.16 13.47
N LEU A 254 -13.47 -10.74 12.42
CA LEU A 254 -13.13 -11.62 11.28
C LEU A 254 -12.27 -12.81 11.71
N TYR A 255 -11.15 -12.56 12.41
CA TYR A 255 -10.27 -13.65 12.80
C TYR A 255 -10.83 -14.51 13.94
N ARG A 256 -11.65 -13.95 14.84
CA ARG A 256 -12.37 -14.74 15.85
C ARG A 256 -13.39 -15.67 15.20
N TYR A 257 -14.11 -15.17 14.19
CA TYR A 257 -15.05 -15.99 13.42
C TYR A 257 -14.32 -17.14 12.72
N ASP A 258 -13.22 -16.85 12.03
CA ASP A 258 -12.37 -17.88 11.40
C ASP A 258 -12.00 -18.99 12.39
N MET A 259 -11.51 -18.58 13.56
CA MET A 259 -11.12 -19.48 14.64
C MET A 259 -12.28 -20.39 15.08
N VAL A 260 -13.42 -19.82 15.48
CA VAL A 260 -14.57 -20.60 15.99
C VAL A 260 -15.13 -21.55 14.94
N VAL A 261 -15.21 -21.13 13.68
CA VAL A 261 -15.76 -21.95 12.59
C VAL A 261 -14.86 -23.14 12.30
N LYS A 262 -13.53 -22.96 12.32
CA LYS A 262 -12.56 -24.05 12.20
C LYS A 262 -12.67 -25.06 13.34
N GLU A 263 -12.86 -24.59 14.58
CA GLU A 263 -13.10 -25.50 15.72
C GLU A 263 -14.42 -26.27 15.60
N CYS A 264 -15.40 -25.75 14.86
CA CYS A 264 -16.63 -26.48 14.52
C CYS A 264 -16.43 -27.49 13.37
N GLY A 265 -15.20 -27.71 12.88
CA GLY A 265 -14.88 -28.62 11.79
C GLY A 265 -15.25 -28.10 10.40
N LEU A 266 -15.40 -26.78 10.25
CA LEU A 266 -15.73 -26.14 8.97
C LEU A 266 -14.54 -25.33 8.45
N ASP A 267 -14.45 -25.19 7.13
CA ASP A 267 -13.46 -24.32 6.50
C ASP A 267 -14.15 -23.06 5.94
N PRO A 268 -13.83 -21.86 6.42
CA PRO A 268 -14.37 -20.62 5.84
C PRO A 268 -13.73 -20.31 4.48
N GLU A 269 -14.55 -20.17 3.44
CA GLU A 269 -14.08 -19.78 2.08
C GLU A 269 -13.79 -18.28 1.98
N TRP A 270 -12.82 -17.77 2.75
CA TRP A 270 -12.47 -16.34 2.79
C TRP A 270 -12.21 -15.72 1.42
N GLU A 271 -11.62 -16.48 0.50
CA GLU A 271 -11.32 -15.98 -0.84
C GLU A 271 -12.60 -15.69 -1.63
N GLY A 272 -13.57 -16.60 -1.54
CA GLY A 272 -14.90 -16.44 -2.15
C GLY A 272 -15.70 -15.31 -1.51
N GLU A 273 -15.69 -15.22 -0.18
CA GLU A 273 -16.41 -14.18 0.57
C GLU A 273 -15.88 -12.78 0.25
N VAL A 274 -14.56 -12.59 0.25
CA VAL A 274 -13.92 -11.31 -0.09
C VAL A 274 -14.17 -10.96 -1.57
N ALA A 275 -14.04 -11.91 -2.49
CA ALA A 275 -14.34 -11.68 -3.90
C ALA A 275 -15.80 -11.30 -4.14
N GLY A 276 -16.74 -11.95 -3.42
CA GLY A 276 -18.17 -11.66 -3.48
C GLY A 276 -18.53 -10.22 -3.12
N LEU A 277 -17.84 -9.64 -2.13
CA LEU A 277 -18.04 -8.23 -1.75
C LEU A 277 -17.77 -7.26 -2.90
N PHE A 278 -16.72 -7.50 -3.69
CA PHE A 278 -16.41 -6.64 -4.83
C PHE A 278 -17.44 -6.78 -5.95
N GLY A 279 -17.99 -7.98 -6.16
CA GLY A 279 -19.04 -8.23 -7.14
C GLY A 279 -20.39 -7.59 -6.77
N TYR A 280 -20.72 -7.52 -5.48
CA TYR A 280 -21.99 -6.99 -5.00
C TYR A 280 -21.95 -5.50 -4.65
N SER A 281 -20.84 -5.00 -4.10
CA SER A 281 -20.78 -3.68 -3.46
C SER A 281 -19.79 -2.69 -4.07
N ILE A 282 -18.88 -3.06 -4.98
CA ILE A 282 -17.80 -2.15 -5.44
C ILE A 282 -17.70 -2.09 -6.99
N GLY A 283 -18.79 -2.48 -7.68
CA GLY A 283 -18.99 -2.25 -9.11
C GLY A 283 -19.15 -3.51 -9.95
N LYS A 284 -20.16 -3.52 -10.83
CA LYS A 284 -20.34 -4.56 -11.86
C LYS A 284 -19.26 -4.42 -12.92
N GLY A 285 -18.42 -5.44 -13.09
CA GLY A 285 -17.37 -5.48 -14.14
C GLY A 285 -16.04 -6.12 -13.73
N VAL A 286 -15.86 -6.42 -12.45
CA VAL A 286 -14.65 -7.05 -11.94
C VAL A 286 -14.65 -8.56 -12.22
N LYS A 287 -13.66 -9.06 -12.96
CA LYS A 287 -13.43 -10.50 -13.15
C LYS A 287 -12.39 -11.00 -12.13
N PHE A 288 -12.80 -11.94 -11.27
CA PHE A 288 -11.90 -12.70 -10.39
C PHE A 288 -11.49 -14.01 -11.09
N GLU A 289 -10.25 -14.46 -10.90
CA GLU A 289 -9.77 -15.72 -11.53
C GLU A 289 -10.40 -16.97 -10.87
N TYR A 290 -10.97 -16.83 -9.66
CA TYR A 290 -11.50 -17.93 -8.85
C TYR A 290 -13.02 -18.16 -8.98
N LEU A 291 -13.72 -17.35 -9.78
CA LEU A 291 -15.13 -17.58 -10.09
C LEU A 291 -15.21 -18.38 -11.39
N GLN A 292 -15.63 -19.65 -11.33
CA GLN A 292 -15.94 -20.40 -12.54
C GLN A 292 -17.05 -19.67 -13.31
N VAL A 293 -16.83 -19.45 -14.61
CA VAL A 293 -17.84 -18.90 -15.51
C VAL A 293 -18.25 -20.05 -16.43
N GLU A 294 -19.47 -20.55 -16.26
CA GLU A 294 -20.15 -21.37 -17.28
C GLU A 294 -21.25 -20.51 -17.92
N ASP A 295 -21.35 -20.56 -19.25
CA ASP A 295 -22.40 -19.90 -20.04
C ASP A 295 -22.66 -18.42 -19.70
N ASP A 296 -21.59 -17.62 -19.64
CA ASP A 296 -21.65 -16.18 -19.37
C ASP A 296 -22.38 -15.80 -18.06
N LYS A 297 -22.43 -16.72 -17.09
CA LYS A 297 -22.94 -16.50 -15.73
C LYS A 297 -21.89 -16.92 -14.69
N TYR A 298 -21.81 -16.19 -13.58
CA TYR A 298 -20.98 -16.57 -12.44
C TYR A 298 -21.51 -17.89 -11.84
N VAL A 299 -20.70 -18.94 -11.85
CA VAL A 299 -21.02 -20.24 -11.25
C VAL A 299 -20.17 -20.43 -9.99
N ILE A 300 -20.86 -20.56 -8.86
CA ILE A 300 -20.28 -20.95 -7.57
C ILE A 300 -19.92 -22.44 -7.64
N PRO A 301 -18.78 -22.90 -7.08
CA PRO A 301 -18.37 -24.32 -7.15
C PRO A 301 -19.44 -25.29 -6.59
N PRO A 302 -19.43 -26.58 -6.99
CA PRO A 302 -20.58 -27.48 -6.83
C PRO A 302 -20.95 -27.90 -5.41
N TRP A 303 -20.22 -27.46 -4.38
CA TRP A 303 -20.42 -27.88 -3.00
C TRP A 303 -20.52 -26.67 -2.07
N GLY A 304 -21.74 -26.23 -1.77
CA GLY A 304 -21.94 -25.28 -0.66
C GLY A 304 -23.12 -24.31 -0.71
N GLY A 305 -23.83 -24.14 -1.82
CA GLY A 305 -25.09 -23.38 -1.88
C GLY A 305 -24.98 -21.84 -1.76
N PRO A 306 -25.91 -21.07 -2.35
CA PRO A 306 -25.79 -19.62 -2.50
C PRO A 306 -26.42 -18.84 -1.33
N PRO A 307 -26.05 -17.55 -1.09
CA PRO A 307 -27.07 -16.55 -0.86
C PRO A 307 -27.67 -16.17 -2.23
N ARG A 308 -28.79 -16.82 -2.58
CA ARG A 308 -29.61 -16.41 -3.73
C ARG A 308 -30.21 -15.04 -3.45
N LEU A 309 -29.88 -14.03 -4.26
CA LEU A 309 -30.77 -12.90 -4.54
C LEU A 309 -30.74 -12.56 -6.05
N PRO A 310 -31.90 -12.47 -6.74
CA PRO A 310 -31.97 -12.28 -8.19
C PRO A 310 -32.28 -10.83 -8.56
N ILE A 311 -31.41 -10.13 -9.32
CA ILE A 311 -31.84 -8.99 -10.16
C ILE A 311 -31.03 -8.96 -11.46
N THR A 312 -31.69 -9.36 -12.55
CA THR A 312 -31.27 -9.27 -13.95
C THR A 312 -31.11 -7.83 -14.42
N PHE A 313 -30.00 -7.51 -15.11
CA PHE A 313 -29.95 -6.45 -16.12
C PHE A 313 -29.03 -6.87 -17.27
N THR A 314 -29.61 -7.01 -18.46
CA THR A 314 -29.01 -7.33 -19.75
C THR A 314 -28.15 -6.17 -20.27
N VAL A 315 -26.89 -6.39 -20.65
CA VAL A 315 -26.15 -5.48 -21.55
C VAL A 315 -25.22 -6.25 -22.49
N MET A 316 -25.25 -5.79 -23.75
CA MET A 316 -24.56 -6.25 -24.96
C MET A 316 -23.06 -6.50 -24.84
N THR A 317 -22.63 -7.58 -25.48
CA THR A 317 -21.23 -7.98 -25.74
C THR A 317 -20.62 -7.15 -26.88
N VAL A 318 -19.45 -6.56 -26.64
CA VAL A 318 -18.49 -6.22 -27.71
C VAL A 318 -17.30 -7.16 -27.55
N ILE A 319 -17.08 -7.97 -28.58
CA ILE A 319 -16.03 -8.99 -28.68
C ILE A 319 -14.72 -8.31 -29.02
N ILE A 320 -13.66 -8.53 -28.24
CA ILE A 320 -12.26 -8.46 -28.72
C ILE A 320 -11.47 -9.62 -28.11
N ASN A 321 -11.02 -10.53 -28.99
CA ASN A 321 -10.05 -11.59 -28.73
C ASN A 321 -8.65 -11.00 -28.48
N SER A 322 -7.88 -11.55 -27.54
CA SER A 322 -6.76 -12.46 -27.84
C SER A 322 -5.74 -12.61 -26.70
N ASP A 323 -5.35 -13.88 -26.53
CA ASP A 323 -4.09 -14.44 -26.05
C ASP A 323 -3.62 -14.25 -24.60
N SER A 324 -3.69 -15.36 -23.86
CA SER A 324 -3.12 -15.59 -22.54
C SER A 324 -1.85 -16.45 -22.64
N SER A 325 -0.66 -15.86 -22.41
CA SER A 325 0.49 -16.61 -21.92
C SER A 325 1.51 -15.72 -21.20
N LYS A 326 2.02 -16.21 -20.07
CA LYS A 326 3.06 -15.69 -19.15
C LYS A 326 2.58 -14.72 -18.05
N HIS A 327 2.55 -15.23 -16.82
CA HIS A 327 2.41 -14.45 -15.58
C HIS A 327 3.71 -13.69 -15.29
N ASP A 328 3.71 -12.38 -15.52
CA ASP A 328 4.79 -11.49 -15.09
C ASP A 328 4.44 -10.83 -13.74
N ARG A 329 5.42 -10.75 -12.83
CA ARG A 329 5.35 -9.83 -11.69
C ARG A 329 5.23 -8.41 -12.25
N GLU A 330 4.33 -7.59 -11.71
CA GLU A 330 4.19 -6.18 -12.13
C GLU A 330 5.55 -5.48 -11.97
N HIS A 331 5.96 -4.72 -12.99
CA HIS A 331 7.34 -4.25 -13.11
C HIS A 331 7.53 -3.02 -12.19
N ASP A 332 8.64 -2.94 -11.46
CA ASP A 332 8.89 -1.85 -10.50
C ASP A 332 8.77 -0.43 -11.13
N GLU A 333 9.06 -0.28 -12.43
CA GLU A 333 8.86 0.96 -13.21
C GLU A 333 7.40 1.46 -13.23
N ASP A 334 6.41 0.57 -13.09
CA ASP A 334 5.00 0.94 -13.12
C ASP A 334 4.63 1.93 -12.01
N GLN A 335 5.35 1.91 -10.87
CA GLN A 335 5.16 2.89 -9.79
C GLN A 335 5.44 4.33 -10.25
N TYR A 336 6.49 4.53 -11.05
CA TYR A 336 6.82 5.84 -11.62
C TYR A 336 5.79 6.30 -12.65
N LEU A 337 5.33 5.39 -13.53
CA LEU A 337 4.29 5.70 -14.51
C LEU A 337 2.95 6.02 -13.85
N GLN A 338 2.59 5.29 -12.80
CA GLN A 338 1.39 5.56 -12.00
C GLN A 338 1.47 6.92 -11.31
N LEU A 339 2.65 7.31 -10.80
CA LEU A 339 2.85 8.63 -10.22
C LEU A 339 2.67 9.74 -11.27
N ILE A 340 3.22 9.59 -12.48
CA ILE A 340 2.97 10.55 -13.56
C ILE A 340 1.49 10.67 -13.86
N ARG A 341 0.78 9.55 -14.05
CA ARG A 341 -0.68 9.55 -14.29
C ARG A 341 -1.43 10.31 -13.19
N ARG A 342 -1.08 10.05 -11.93
CA ARG A 342 -1.70 10.74 -10.78
C ARG A 342 -1.48 12.25 -10.83
N VAL A 343 -0.26 12.70 -11.12
CA VAL A 343 0.05 14.15 -11.22
C VAL A 343 -0.67 14.80 -12.40
N LEU A 344 -0.80 14.11 -13.54
CA LEU A 344 -1.56 14.62 -14.69
C LEU A 344 -3.07 14.70 -14.39
N ASP A 345 -3.63 13.70 -13.69
CA ASP A 345 -5.07 13.60 -13.43
C ASP A 345 -5.55 14.52 -12.31
N THR A 346 -4.76 14.65 -11.23
CA THR A 346 -5.20 15.28 -9.97
C THR A 346 -4.21 16.31 -9.43
N GLY A 347 -3.15 16.65 -10.17
CA GLY A 347 -2.14 17.60 -9.70
C GLY A 347 -2.67 19.04 -9.65
N ASP A 348 -2.30 19.76 -8.61
CA ASP A 348 -2.59 21.18 -8.48
C ASP A 348 -1.82 21.95 -9.55
N VAL A 349 -2.52 22.86 -10.24
CA VAL A 349 -1.88 23.82 -11.16
C VAL A 349 -1.16 24.87 -10.33
N ARG A 350 0.17 24.95 -10.47
CA ARG A 350 1.00 25.89 -9.70
C ARG A 350 1.85 26.74 -10.63
N PRO A 351 1.98 28.06 -10.37
CA PRO A 351 3.05 28.83 -10.98
C PRO A 351 4.39 28.36 -10.42
N ASP A 352 5.44 28.44 -11.21
CA ASP A 352 6.80 28.09 -10.78
C ASP A 352 7.80 29.20 -11.14
N ARG A 353 9.00 29.14 -10.56
CA ARG A 353 10.04 30.17 -10.69
C ARG A 353 10.55 30.38 -12.13
N THR A 354 10.38 29.40 -13.02
CA THR A 354 10.80 29.40 -14.43
C THR A 354 9.75 30.04 -15.34
N GLY A 355 8.51 30.19 -14.86
CA GLY A 355 7.39 30.72 -15.65
C GLY A 355 6.65 29.69 -16.52
N THR A 356 7.07 28.42 -16.52
CA THR A 356 6.43 27.34 -17.31
C THR A 356 5.07 26.93 -16.73
N GLY A 357 4.96 26.92 -15.40
CA GLY A 357 3.88 26.32 -14.63
C GLY A 357 4.05 24.80 -14.50
N THR A 358 3.48 24.25 -13.44
CA THR A 358 3.51 22.82 -13.15
C THR A 358 2.13 22.27 -12.77
N LEU A 359 1.96 20.97 -12.95
CA LEU A 359 1.00 20.14 -12.22
C LEU A 359 1.76 19.45 -11.09
N SER A 360 1.30 19.54 -9.84
CA SER A 360 2.06 19.08 -8.68
C SER A 360 1.19 18.34 -7.66
N ILE A 361 1.79 17.34 -7.00
CA ILE A 361 1.25 16.69 -5.81
C ILE A 361 2.31 16.71 -4.73
N PHE A 362 1.90 17.04 -3.51
CA PHE A 362 2.79 17.04 -2.36
C PHE A 362 2.83 15.67 -1.68
N ALA A 363 4.04 15.20 -1.36
CA ALA A 363 4.32 13.99 -0.60
C ALA A 363 3.57 12.74 -1.11
N PRO A 364 3.71 12.35 -2.40
CA PRO A 364 3.12 11.12 -2.89
C PRO A 364 3.71 9.88 -2.17
N PRO A 365 3.06 8.71 -2.31
CA PRO A 365 3.62 7.44 -1.83
C PRO A 365 5.06 7.24 -2.32
N SER A 366 5.92 6.68 -1.47
CA SER A 366 7.32 6.43 -1.82
C SER A 366 7.43 5.44 -2.98
N LEU A 367 8.39 5.68 -3.88
CA LEU A 367 8.76 4.71 -4.92
C LEU A 367 9.74 3.70 -4.32
N ARG A 368 9.61 2.42 -4.68
CA ARG A 368 10.48 1.34 -4.20
C ARG A 368 11.00 0.51 -5.37
N PHE A 369 12.30 0.27 -5.40
CA PHE A 369 12.95 -0.49 -6.47
C PHE A 369 13.85 -1.56 -5.88
N SER A 370 13.67 -2.81 -6.32
CA SER A 370 14.60 -3.87 -5.95
C SER A 370 15.95 -3.65 -6.63
N LEU A 371 17.03 -3.80 -5.84
CA LEU A 371 18.41 -3.82 -6.33
C LEU A 371 19.01 -5.24 -6.28
N ALA A 372 18.22 -6.22 -5.81
CA ALA A 372 18.66 -7.59 -5.68
C ALA A 372 19.09 -8.17 -7.03
N ASN A 373 19.99 -9.17 -7.00
CA ASN A 373 20.54 -9.81 -8.19
C ASN A 373 21.17 -8.81 -9.18
N SER A 374 21.79 -7.76 -8.65
CA SER A 374 22.41 -6.68 -9.42
C SER A 374 21.45 -5.90 -10.33
N THR A 375 20.15 -5.94 -10.03
CA THR A 375 19.15 -5.18 -10.80
C THR A 375 19.42 -3.69 -10.68
N LEU A 376 19.42 -2.97 -11.80
CA LEU A 376 19.55 -1.52 -11.85
C LEU A 376 18.23 -0.92 -12.37
N PRO A 377 17.47 -0.19 -11.54
CA PRO A 377 16.24 0.48 -11.96
C PRO A 377 16.52 1.66 -12.90
N LEU A 378 16.87 1.32 -14.15
CA LEU A 378 17.09 2.24 -15.24
C LEU A 378 15.88 2.20 -16.16
N LEU A 379 15.09 3.27 -16.15
CA LEU A 379 13.79 3.30 -16.83
C LEU A 379 13.89 2.88 -18.29
N THR A 380 12.90 2.10 -18.72
CA THR A 380 12.85 1.46 -20.04
C THR A 380 11.76 2.05 -20.93
N THR A 381 10.73 2.68 -20.37
CA THR A 381 9.70 3.39 -21.15
C THR A 381 10.23 4.62 -21.88
N LYS A 382 11.41 5.12 -21.48
CA LYS A 382 12.17 6.14 -22.18
C LYS A 382 13.66 5.89 -21.97
N ARG A 383 14.46 5.98 -23.03
CA ARG A 383 15.93 5.94 -22.92
C ARG A 383 16.44 7.05 -21.99
N THR A 384 17.17 6.67 -20.96
CA THR A 384 17.85 7.58 -20.02
C THR A 384 19.29 7.83 -20.46
N PHE A 385 19.85 8.97 -20.04
CA PHE A 385 21.21 9.36 -20.40
C PHE A 385 22.25 8.72 -19.46
N GLN A 386 22.51 7.43 -19.64
CA GLN A 386 23.40 6.62 -18.79
C GLN A 386 24.74 7.27 -18.48
N ARG A 387 25.44 7.78 -19.51
CA ARG A 387 26.74 8.43 -19.33
C ARG A 387 26.63 9.65 -18.43
N GLY A 388 25.58 10.46 -18.60
CA GLY A 388 25.30 11.58 -17.70
C GLY A 388 25.14 11.13 -16.25
N ILE A 389 24.34 10.09 -16.02
CA ILE A 389 24.06 9.56 -14.68
C ILE A 389 25.35 9.11 -13.97
N ILE A 390 26.18 8.31 -14.66
CA ILE A 390 27.41 7.79 -14.07
C ILE A 390 28.42 8.90 -13.83
N GLU A 391 28.66 9.76 -14.82
CA GLU A 391 29.68 10.82 -14.72
C GLU A 391 29.30 11.90 -13.69
N GLU A 392 28.01 12.23 -13.55
CA GLU A 392 27.53 13.12 -12.50
C GLU A 392 27.71 12.50 -11.10
N LEU A 393 27.37 11.22 -10.94
CA LEU A 393 27.56 10.54 -9.66
C LEU A 393 29.03 10.49 -9.25
N LEU A 394 29.94 10.17 -10.18
CA LEU A 394 31.37 10.21 -9.94
C LEU A 394 31.82 11.64 -9.59
N TRP A 395 31.30 12.65 -10.27
CA TRP A 395 31.58 14.07 -9.96
C TRP A 395 31.12 14.46 -8.54
N PHE A 396 29.95 14.00 -8.08
CA PHE A 396 29.51 14.19 -6.70
C PHE A 396 30.42 13.46 -5.70
N ILE A 397 30.79 12.20 -5.97
CA ILE A 397 31.66 11.41 -5.10
C ILE A 397 33.00 12.12 -4.93
N HIS A 398 33.58 12.69 -5.98
CA HIS A 398 34.85 13.44 -5.91
C HIS A 398 34.73 14.82 -5.26
N GLY A 399 33.57 15.21 -4.76
CA GLY A 399 33.38 16.53 -4.13
C GLY A 399 33.45 17.71 -5.10
N SER A 400 33.43 17.45 -6.42
CA SER A 400 33.65 18.49 -7.43
C SER A 400 32.46 19.45 -7.54
N THR A 401 32.75 20.70 -7.92
CA THR A 401 31.76 21.79 -8.08
C THR A 401 31.91 22.57 -9.39
N ASP A 402 32.89 22.19 -10.23
CA ASP A 402 33.08 22.72 -11.59
C ASP A 402 32.28 21.89 -12.61
N SER A 403 31.18 22.45 -13.12
CA SER A 403 30.36 21.78 -14.13
C SER A 403 31.06 21.62 -15.48
N THR A 404 32.11 22.41 -15.76
CA THR A 404 32.83 22.31 -17.05
C THR A 404 33.57 20.97 -17.20
N LEU A 405 33.88 20.29 -16.10
CA LEU A 405 34.39 18.91 -16.10
C LEU A 405 33.40 17.94 -16.73
N LEU A 406 32.11 18.09 -16.44
CA LEU A 406 31.04 17.30 -17.05
C LEU A 406 30.88 17.67 -18.52
N THR A 407 30.89 18.97 -18.84
CA THR A 407 30.77 19.46 -20.23
C THR A 407 31.90 18.90 -21.11
N ARG A 408 33.15 18.86 -20.63
CA ARG A 408 34.30 18.26 -21.33
C ARG A 408 34.11 16.78 -21.64
N LYS A 409 33.31 16.07 -20.84
CA LYS A 409 32.94 14.66 -21.04
C LYS A 409 31.67 14.48 -21.89
N GLY A 410 31.13 15.56 -22.44
CA GLY A 410 29.90 15.56 -23.23
C GLY A 410 28.61 15.52 -22.39
N VAL A 411 28.70 15.77 -21.08
CA VAL A 411 27.56 15.78 -20.16
C VAL A 411 27.18 17.22 -19.85
N LYS A 412 26.05 17.67 -20.39
CA LYS A 412 25.64 19.10 -20.41
C LYS A 412 24.49 19.44 -19.46
N ILE A 413 24.16 18.55 -18.53
CA ILE A 413 22.98 18.68 -17.66
C ILE A 413 23.07 19.87 -16.69
N TRP A 414 24.27 20.38 -16.41
CA TRP A 414 24.51 21.54 -15.55
C TRP A 414 24.87 22.83 -16.32
N ASP A 415 24.99 22.79 -17.65
CA ASP A 415 25.42 23.94 -18.46
C ASP A 415 24.47 25.14 -18.28
N GLY A 416 23.15 24.89 -18.24
CA GLY A 416 22.15 25.95 -18.06
C GLY A 416 22.30 26.68 -16.72
N ASN A 417 22.40 25.93 -15.62
CA ASN A 417 22.55 26.48 -14.27
C ASN A 417 23.96 27.02 -13.98
N GLY A 418 24.98 26.54 -14.70
CA GLY A 418 26.36 27.01 -14.61
C GLY A 418 26.67 28.20 -15.52
N SER A 419 25.74 28.59 -16.41
CA SER A 419 25.95 29.68 -17.36
C SER A 419 26.15 31.03 -16.66
N ARG A 420 26.92 31.92 -17.29
CA ARG A 420 27.13 33.30 -16.80
C ARG A 420 25.80 34.00 -16.49
N ALA A 421 24.84 33.91 -17.40
CA ALA A 421 23.52 34.55 -17.26
C ALA A 421 22.74 34.03 -16.04
N PHE A 422 22.75 32.72 -15.78
CA PHE A 422 22.04 32.16 -14.64
C PHE A 422 22.72 32.52 -13.32
N LEU A 423 24.05 32.43 -13.25
CA LEU A 423 24.81 32.84 -12.06
C LEU A 423 24.57 34.33 -11.73
N ASP A 424 24.52 35.20 -12.75
CA ASP A 424 24.19 36.61 -12.56
C ASP A 424 22.76 36.83 -12.05
N SER A 425 21.77 36.08 -12.55
CA SER A 425 20.39 36.14 -12.03
C SER A 425 20.27 35.69 -10.56
N ARG A 426 21.25 34.93 -10.08
CA ARG A 426 21.37 34.50 -8.67
C ARG A 426 22.21 35.45 -7.82
N GLY A 427 22.75 36.52 -8.40
CA GLY A 427 23.63 37.47 -7.72
C GLY A 427 25.06 36.95 -7.50
N LEU A 428 25.46 35.88 -8.20
CA LEU A 428 26.76 35.21 -8.06
C LEU A 428 27.77 35.72 -9.10
N HIS A 429 27.90 37.05 -9.23
CA HIS A 429 28.73 37.71 -10.25
C HIS A 429 30.23 37.41 -10.12
N HIS A 430 30.68 37.12 -8.91
CA HIS A 430 32.09 36.84 -8.58
C HIS A 430 32.53 35.43 -8.99
N ARG A 431 31.59 34.51 -9.24
CA ARG A 431 31.89 33.12 -9.61
C ARG A 431 32.32 33.02 -11.06
N ARG A 432 33.24 32.10 -11.39
CA ARG A 432 33.54 31.74 -12.78
C ARG A 432 32.34 31.02 -13.41
N GLU A 433 32.16 31.13 -14.72
CA GLU A 433 31.19 30.28 -15.44
C GLU A 433 31.52 28.80 -15.19
N GLY A 434 30.49 28.02 -14.85
CA GLY A 434 30.60 26.61 -14.45
C GLY A 434 30.88 26.36 -12.96
N ASP A 435 31.22 27.37 -12.16
CA ASP A 435 31.32 27.25 -10.69
C ASP A 435 29.91 27.23 -10.08
N LEU A 436 29.46 26.05 -9.64
CA LEU A 436 28.12 25.89 -9.08
C LEU A 436 28.03 26.27 -7.59
N GLY A 437 29.14 26.63 -6.95
CA GLY A 437 29.24 26.83 -5.52
C GLY A 437 29.22 25.51 -4.72
N PRO A 438 28.99 25.57 -3.39
CA PRO A 438 29.08 24.43 -2.48
C PRO A 438 27.87 23.49 -2.58
N VAL A 439 27.62 22.91 -3.75
CA VAL A 439 26.50 22.00 -4.04
C VAL A 439 26.78 20.56 -3.59
N TYR A 440 25.89 19.63 -3.95
CA TYR A 440 25.89 18.19 -3.62
C TYR A 440 27.23 17.59 -3.16
N GLY A 441 28.16 17.32 -4.09
CA GLY A 441 29.41 16.63 -3.77
C GLY A 441 30.25 17.35 -2.73
N PHE A 442 30.32 18.69 -2.81
CA PHE A 442 31.00 19.48 -1.78
C PHE A 442 30.39 19.26 -0.40
N GLN A 443 29.06 19.25 -0.30
CA GLN A 443 28.41 18.96 0.99
C GLN A 443 28.64 17.50 1.41
N TRP A 444 28.79 16.55 0.48
CA TRP A 444 29.07 15.15 0.83
C TRP A 444 30.47 14.94 1.40
N ARG A 445 31.47 15.65 0.89
CA ARG A 445 32.90 15.45 1.23
C ARG A 445 33.46 16.49 2.19
N HIS A 446 32.87 17.69 2.22
CA HIS A 446 33.39 18.89 2.89
C HIS A 446 32.28 19.65 3.65
N PHE A 447 31.32 18.95 4.25
CA PHE A 447 30.17 19.60 4.91
C PHE A 447 30.64 20.60 5.97
N GLY A 448 30.21 21.87 5.83
CA GLY A 448 30.54 22.95 6.76
C GLY A 448 31.90 23.63 6.52
N ALA A 449 32.69 23.21 5.54
CA ALA A 449 33.88 23.93 5.09
C ALA A 449 33.51 25.29 4.48
N GLU A 450 34.42 26.26 4.53
CA GLU A 450 34.23 27.57 3.91
C GLU A 450 34.54 27.49 2.42
N TYR A 451 33.52 27.66 1.58
CA TYR A 451 33.66 27.62 0.13
C TYR A 451 34.35 28.90 -0.39
N VAL A 452 35.36 28.73 -1.24
CA VAL A 452 36.09 29.78 -1.94
C VAL A 452 35.67 29.77 -3.42
N ASP A 453 36.16 28.81 -4.18
CA ASP A 453 35.83 28.57 -5.59
C ASP A 453 35.92 27.07 -5.94
N CYS A 454 35.59 26.73 -7.18
CA CYS A 454 35.63 25.35 -7.69
C CYS A 454 37.03 24.82 -8.05
N ASP A 455 38.09 25.63 -7.95
CA ASP A 455 39.48 25.25 -8.27
C ASP A 455 40.30 24.95 -7.00
N LYS A 456 39.87 25.44 -5.83
CA LYS A 456 40.50 25.16 -4.54
C LYS A 456 40.44 23.67 -4.19
N ASP A 457 41.54 23.16 -3.65
CA ASP A 457 41.58 21.86 -2.97
C ASP A 457 41.03 22.00 -1.54
N TYR A 458 39.98 21.24 -1.24
CA TYR A 458 39.31 21.21 0.07
C TYR A 458 39.66 19.95 0.88
N THR A 459 40.65 19.17 0.46
CA THR A 459 41.05 17.93 1.14
C THR A 459 41.30 18.17 2.63
N GLY A 460 40.58 17.45 3.48
CA GLY A 460 40.68 17.56 4.94
C GLY A 460 39.88 18.72 5.56
N GLU A 461 39.17 19.53 4.77
CA GLU A 461 38.27 20.57 5.27
C GLU A 461 36.83 20.04 5.41
N GLY A 462 36.14 20.48 6.47
CA GLY A 462 34.75 20.11 6.75
C GLY A 462 34.58 18.66 7.23
N VAL A 463 33.36 18.14 7.09
CA VAL A 463 33.02 16.76 7.44
C VAL A 463 32.82 15.92 6.17
N ASP A 464 33.61 14.86 6.03
CA ASP A 464 33.44 13.85 4.97
C ASP A 464 32.35 12.84 5.35
N GLN A 465 31.10 13.20 5.05
CA GLN A 465 29.94 12.39 5.39
C GLN A 465 29.90 11.05 4.64
N LEU A 466 30.36 11.03 3.38
CA LEU A 466 30.36 9.80 2.57
C LEU A 466 31.31 8.76 3.16
N ARG A 467 32.53 9.17 3.52
CA ARG A 467 33.50 8.31 4.18
C ARG A 467 33.00 7.81 5.53
N GLU A 468 32.36 8.66 6.32
CA GLU A 468 31.74 8.27 7.60
C GLU A 468 30.60 7.26 7.42
N CYS A 469 29.79 7.38 6.36
CA CYS A 469 28.76 6.40 6.05
C CYS A 469 29.36 5.03 5.70
N ILE A 470 30.36 4.99 4.81
CA ILE A 470 31.05 3.76 4.41
C ILE A 470 31.71 3.09 5.63
N LYS A 471 32.39 3.87 6.46
CA LYS A 471 33.00 3.40 7.71
C LYS A 471 31.96 2.76 8.64
N LYS A 472 30.84 3.44 8.89
CA LYS A 472 29.76 2.90 9.75
C LYS A 472 29.17 1.61 9.18
N ILE A 473 28.98 1.50 7.87
CA ILE A 473 28.48 0.26 7.25
C ILE A 473 29.46 -0.90 7.50
N LYS A 474 30.77 -0.66 7.42
CA LYS A 474 31.81 -1.67 7.68
C LYS A 474 31.93 -2.04 9.16
N GLU A 475 31.96 -1.04 10.04
CA GLU A 475 32.37 -1.21 11.44
C GLU A 475 31.19 -1.30 12.43
N ASN A 476 30.06 -0.66 12.12
CA ASN A 476 28.86 -0.61 12.97
C ASN A 476 27.57 -0.64 12.13
N PRO A 477 27.29 -1.73 11.39
CA PRO A 477 26.22 -1.78 10.39
C PRO A 477 24.80 -1.57 10.97
N THR A 478 24.60 -1.77 12.27
CA THR A 478 23.31 -1.57 12.94
C THR A 478 23.11 -0.14 13.44
N ASP A 479 24.07 0.77 13.19
CA ASP A 479 23.93 2.18 13.49
C ASP A 479 22.75 2.79 12.73
N ARG A 480 21.93 3.60 13.41
CA ARG A 480 20.72 4.21 12.86
C ARG A 480 20.97 5.62 12.30
N ARG A 481 22.23 6.05 12.22
CA ARG A 481 22.70 7.40 11.84
C ARG A 481 23.69 7.34 10.67
N ILE A 482 23.48 6.39 9.77
CA ILE A 482 24.20 6.28 8.50
C ILE A 482 23.47 7.18 7.48
N ILE A 483 23.76 8.49 7.58
CA ILE A 483 23.01 9.55 6.90
C ILE A 483 23.99 10.45 6.15
N LEU A 484 23.62 10.82 4.93
CA LEU A 484 24.34 11.74 4.06
C LEU A 484 23.41 12.90 3.68
N SER A 485 23.77 14.14 3.99
CA SER A 485 22.96 15.33 3.71
C SER A 485 23.68 16.32 2.79
N ALA A 486 22.98 16.82 1.78
CA ALA A 486 23.39 17.97 1.00
C ALA A 486 22.74 19.28 1.49
N TRP A 487 21.79 19.21 2.44
CA TRP A 487 21.05 20.39 2.89
C TRP A 487 21.81 21.16 3.98
N ASN A 488 22.47 22.24 3.59
CA ASN A 488 23.18 23.15 4.50
C ASN A 488 22.60 24.57 4.41
N PRO A 489 21.75 25.00 5.36
CA PRO A 489 21.11 26.32 5.34
C PRO A 489 22.07 27.50 5.24
N LYS A 490 23.28 27.39 5.80
CA LYS A 490 24.31 28.44 5.75
C LYS A 490 24.80 28.67 4.32
N ASP A 491 24.92 27.60 3.55
CA ASP A 491 25.56 27.63 2.23
C ASP A 491 24.55 27.78 1.08
N ILE A 492 23.26 27.53 1.31
CA ILE A 492 22.20 27.66 0.29
C ILE A 492 22.27 28.97 -0.52
N PRO A 493 22.47 30.16 0.09
CA PRO A 493 22.57 31.41 -0.66
C PRO A 493 23.77 31.47 -1.63
N GLN A 494 24.78 30.64 -1.42
CA GLN A 494 26.01 30.58 -2.22
C GLN A 494 25.93 29.59 -3.39
N MET A 495 24.91 28.73 -3.42
CA MET A 495 24.73 27.67 -4.41
C MET A 495 24.01 28.20 -5.66
N ALA A 496 24.46 27.76 -6.84
CA ALA A 496 23.75 28.05 -8.09
C ALA A 496 22.31 27.53 -8.03
N LEU A 497 22.12 26.30 -7.55
CA LEU A 497 20.80 25.70 -7.32
C LEU A 497 20.80 24.92 -5.98
N PRO A 498 19.85 25.18 -5.07
CA PRO A 498 19.76 24.40 -3.84
C PRO A 498 19.48 22.91 -4.11
N PRO A 499 20.03 21.96 -3.33
CA PRO A 499 19.92 20.53 -3.60
C PRO A 499 18.48 20.03 -3.70
N CYS A 500 18.16 19.28 -4.74
CA CYS A 500 16.85 18.64 -4.92
C CYS A 500 16.74 17.35 -4.09
N HIS A 501 17.63 16.38 -4.34
CA HIS A 501 17.83 15.20 -3.51
C HIS A 501 18.73 15.57 -2.33
N MET A 502 18.09 15.86 -1.20
CA MET A 502 18.70 16.63 -0.12
C MET A 502 19.33 15.78 0.97
N ILE A 503 18.83 14.55 1.17
CA ILE A 503 19.29 13.65 2.23
C ILE A 503 19.06 12.20 1.78
N CYS A 504 19.99 11.31 2.11
CA CYS A 504 19.74 9.88 2.09
C CYS A 504 20.20 9.20 3.37
N GLN A 505 19.55 8.09 3.69
CA GLN A 505 19.86 7.22 4.81
C GLN A 505 20.09 5.81 4.31
N PHE A 506 21.13 5.16 4.82
CA PHE A 506 21.41 3.76 4.56
C PHE A 506 20.92 2.89 5.71
N TYR A 507 20.52 1.67 5.37
CA TYR A 507 20.09 0.66 6.33
C TYR A 507 20.73 -0.68 5.96
N VAL A 508 21.38 -1.33 6.92
CA VAL A 508 21.99 -2.64 6.73
C VAL A 508 21.07 -3.70 7.35
N HIS A 509 20.57 -4.60 6.52
CA HIS A 509 19.83 -5.78 6.98
C HIS A 509 20.82 -6.86 7.39
N LEU A 510 20.62 -7.40 8.59
CA LEU A 510 21.38 -8.53 9.08
C LEU A 510 20.89 -9.83 8.42
N PRO A 511 21.73 -10.88 8.39
CA PRO A 511 21.33 -12.19 7.88
C PRO A 511 20.15 -12.71 8.72
N PRO A 512 19.11 -13.29 8.11
CA PRO A 512 18.02 -13.88 8.87
C PRO A 512 18.54 -15.06 9.68
N ALA A 513 17.91 -15.34 10.83
CA ALA A 513 18.27 -16.49 11.68
C ALA A 513 18.21 -17.84 10.94
N SER A 514 17.42 -17.91 9.86
CA SER A 514 17.32 -19.09 8.99
C SER A 514 18.51 -19.28 8.04
N SER A 515 19.34 -18.25 7.83
CA SER A 515 20.49 -18.26 6.91
C SER A 515 21.59 -17.31 7.41
N PRO A 516 22.18 -17.60 8.59
CA PRO A 516 23.15 -16.72 9.26
C PRO A 516 24.42 -16.47 8.45
N GLU A 517 24.73 -17.34 7.48
CA GLU A 517 25.86 -17.24 6.56
C GLU A 517 25.65 -16.29 5.37
N SER A 518 24.42 -15.81 5.15
CA SER A 518 24.14 -14.89 4.04
C SER A 518 24.78 -13.52 4.26
N LYS A 519 25.14 -12.83 3.18
CA LYS A 519 25.74 -11.49 3.27
C LYS A 519 24.75 -10.47 3.85
N LEU A 520 25.32 -9.47 4.53
CA LEU A 520 24.60 -8.25 4.88
C LEU A 520 24.03 -7.59 3.62
N LYS A 521 22.86 -6.98 3.75
CA LYS A 521 22.17 -6.34 2.63
C LYS A 521 22.02 -4.84 2.86
N LEU A 522 22.29 -4.03 1.85
CA LEU A 522 22.24 -2.57 1.95
C LEU A 522 21.01 -2.01 1.23
N SER A 523 20.19 -1.25 1.96
CA SER A 523 19.10 -0.45 1.42
C SER A 523 19.43 1.04 1.55
N CYS A 524 18.87 1.85 0.64
CA CYS A 524 18.98 3.30 0.66
C CYS A 524 17.58 3.93 0.64
N LEU A 525 17.32 4.86 1.55
CA LEU A 525 16.19 5.79 1.48
C LEU A 525 16.71 7.16 1.06
N MET A 526 16.22 7.71 -0.04
CA MET A 526 16.53 9.07 -0.48
C MET A 526 15.28 9.95 -0.37
N TYR A 527 15.44 11.16 0.19
CA TYR A 527 14.39 12.17 0.20
C TYR A 527 14.72 13.34 -0.74
N GLN A 528 13.78 13.63 -1.64
CA GLN A 528 13.91 14.67 -2.65
C GLN A 528 12.80 15.72 -2.49
N ARG A 529 13.18 16.94 -2.12
CA ARG A 529 12.21 18.01 -1.82
C ARG A 529 11.39 18.48 -3.03
N SER A 530 11.96 18.34 -4.23
CA SER A 530 11.40 18.84 -5.49
C SER A 530 11.79 17.89 -6.61
N ALA A 531 10.78 17.37 -7.30
CA ALA A 531 10.88 16.20 -8.13
C ALA A 531 10.21 16.44 -9.49
N ASP A 532 11.02 16.85 -10.46
CA ASP A 532 10.64 16.87 -11.87
C ASP A 532 10.49 15.43 -12.36
N LEU A 533 9.24 15.04 -12.62
CA LEU A 533 8.91 13.68 -13.05
C LEU A 533 9.30 13.40 -14.50
N GLY A 534 9.39 14.41 -15.37
CA GLY A 534 9.73 14.23 -16.78
C GLY A 534 11.22 13.96 -17.02
N LEU A 535 12.07 14.71 -16.33
CA LEU A 535 13.52 14.69 -16.52
C LEU A 535 14.28 14.18 -15.28
N GLY A 536 14.04 14.77 -14.13
CA GLY A 536 14.84 14.57 -12.92
C GLY A 536 14.71 13.18 -12.30
N ILE A 537 13.49 12.73 -12.01
CA ILE A 537 13.27 11.48 -11.28
C ILE A 537 13.83 10.22 -11.96
N PRO A 538 13.68 10.01 -13.28
CA PRO A 538 14.35 8.90 -13.98
C PRO A 538 15.88 8.88 -13.76
N PHE A 539 16.49 10.07 -13.72
CA PHE A 539 17.91 10.25 -13.50
C PHE A 539 18.28 9.96 -12.04
N ASN A 540 17.50 10.46 -11.09
CA ASN A 540 17.76 10.31 -9.66
C ASN A 540 17.53 8.88 -9.15
N ILE A 541 16.56 8.14 -9.70
CA ILE A 541 16.35 6.71 -9.42
C ILE A 541 17.64 5.94 -9.75
N ALA A 542 18.14 6.09 -10.97
CA ALA A 542 19.34 5.37 -11.41
C ALA A 542 20.60 5.82 -10.66
N SER A 543 20.75 7.12 -10.38
CA SER A 543 21.91 7.66 -9.66
C SER A 543 22.02 7.10 -8.23
N TYR A 544 20.94 7.11 -7.45
CA TYR A 544 20.98 6.57 -6.08
C TYR A 544 20.99 5.04 -6.03
N ALA A 545 20.45 4.37 -7.05
CA ALA A 545 20.63 2.92 -7.20
C ALA A 545 22.10 2.57 -7.45
N LEU A 546 22.77 3.30 -8.35
CA LEU A 546 24.20 3.14 -8.61
C LEU A 546 25.04 3.44 -7.35
N LEU A 547 24.76 4.53 -6.64
CA LEU A 547 25.44 4.85 -5.39
C LEU A 547 25.31 3.71 -4.37
N THR A 548 24.11 3.13 -4.26
CA THR A 548 23.86 2.01 -3.34
C THR A 548 24.65 0.76 -3.76
N HIS A 549 24.70 0.45 -5.06
CA HIS A 549 25.53 -0.64 -5.60
C HIS A 549 27.03 -0.40 -5.36
N MET A 550 27.52 0.82 -5.56
CA MET A 550 28.93 1.19 -5.33
C MET A 550 29.31 1.04 -3.85
N ILE A 551 28.48 1.59 -2.94
CA ILE A 551 28.72 1.46 -1.50
C ILE A 551 28.62 0.00 -1.08
N ALA A 552 27.65 -0.77 -1.60
CA ALA A 552 27.53 -2.18 -1.31
C ALA A 552 28.80 -2.95 -1.71
N HIS A 553 29.33 -2.68 -2.90
CA HIS A 553 30.59 -3.26 -3.39
C HIS A 553 31.76 -3.00 -2.42
N VAL A 554 32.07 -1.73 -2.12
CA VAL A 554 33.24 -1.38 -1.31
C VAL A 554 33.08 -1.74 0.17
N THR A 555 31.87 -2.06 0.62
CA THR A 555 31.56 -2.50 1.99
C THR A 555 31.39 -4.01 2.12
N GLY A 556 31.44 -4.77 1.02
CA GLY A 556 31.23 -6.22 1.01
C GLY A 556 29.78 -6.66 1.31
N THR A 557 28.81 -5.75 1.17
CA THR A 557 27.37 -6.03 1.34
C THR A 557 26.70 -6.26 -0.02
N ASP A 558 25.49 -6.82 -0.03
CA ASP A 558 24.68 -6.97 -1.24
C ASP A 558 23.65 -5.82 -1.34
N ALA A 559 23.58 -5.15 -2.49
CA ALA A 559 22.54 -4.14 -2.72
C ALA A 559 21.15 -4.79 -2.70
N HIS A 560 20.19 -4.17 -2.01
CA HIS A 560 18.89 -4.78 -1.77
C HIS A 560 17.70 -3.97 -2.27
N GLU A 561 17.56 -2.72 -1.84
CA GLU A 561 16.39 -1.90 -2.16
C GLU A 561 16.72 -0.41 -2.14
N LEU A 562 16.22 0.31 -3.14
CA LEU A 562 16.16 1.77 -3.16
C LEU A 562 14.73 2.22 -2.86
N ILE A 563 14.57 3.11 -1.88
CA ILE A 563 13.31 3.77 -1.55
C ILE A 563 13.49 5.27 -1.81
N ILE A 564 12.54 5.89 -2.50
CA ILE A 564 12.56 7.33 -2.79
C ILE A 564 11.30 7.96 -2.23
N GLN A 565 11.48 8.89 -1.29
CA GLN A 565 10.42 9.76 -0.81
C GLN A 565 10.51 11.12 -1.50
N LEU A 566 9.40 11.55 -2.10
CA LEU A 566 9.32 12.83 -2.79
C LEU A 566 8.55 13.84 -1.93
N GLY A 567 8.97 15.10 -1.98
CA GLY A 567 8.24 16.26 -1.48
C GLY A 567 7.28 16.78 -2.56
N ASP A 568 7.64 17.86 -3.24
CA ASP A 568 6.87 18.41 -4.37
C ASP A 568 7.16 17.62 -5.65
N ALA A 569 6.29 16.66 -5.98
CA ALA A 569 6.37 15.87 -7.21
C ALA A 569 5.54 16.51 -8.30
N HIS A 570 6.19 16.89 -9.41
CA HIS A 570 5.56 17.73 -10.41
C HIS A 570 5.93 17.36 -11.84
N VAL A 571 5.01 17.72 -12.74
CA VAL A 571 5.17 17.69 -14.19
C VAL A 571 5.14 19.13 -14.68
N TYR A 572 6.15 19.56 -15.43
CA TYR A 572 6.09 20.83 -16.14
C TYR A 572 5.03 20.78 -17.24
N ARG A 573 4.31 21.89 -17.44
CA ARG A 573 3.18 21.93 -18.38
C ARG A 573 3.60 21.63 -19.82
N ASP A 574 4.82 21.99 -20.21
CA ASP A 574 5.38 21.70 -21.54
C ASP A 574 5.91 20.26 -21.68
N HIS A 575 5.83 19.43 -20.63
CA HIS A 575 6.16 18.00 -20.66
C HIS A 575 4.93 17.10 -20.72
N VAL A 576 3.71 17.65 -20.59
CA VAL A 576 2.48 16.84 -20.51
C VAL A 576 2.32 15.92 -21.71
N GLU A 577 2.39 16.44 -22.94
CA GLU A 577 2.25 15.63 -24.17
C GLU A 577 3.32 14.53 -24.28
N ALA A 578 4.57 14.87 -23.91
CA ALA A 578 5.69 13.94 -23.92
C ALA A 578 5.50 12.80 -22.91
N LEU A 579 4.98 13.12 -21.73
CA LEU A 579 4.70 12.14 -20.68
C LEU A 579 3.46 11.30 -21.00
N GLU A 580 2.42 11.87 -21.59
CA GLU A 580 1.28 11.11 -22.10
C GLU A 580 1.71 10.09 -23.16
N GLU A 581 2.68 10.43 -24.02
CA GLU A 581 3.28 9.49 -24.96
C GLU A 581 4.11 8.41 -24.25
N GLN A 582 4.87 8.77 -23.21
CA GLN A 582 5.60 7.79 -22.40
C GLN A 582 4.64 6.79 -21.72
N LEU A 583 3.49 7.26 -21.22
CA LEU A 583 2.50 6.45 -20.52
C LEU A 583 1.81 5.38 -21.39
N LYS A 584 1.93 5.47 -22.72
CA LYS A 584 1.45 4.44 -23.67
C LYS A 584 2.43 3.28 -23.82
N ARG A 585 3.67 3.43 -23.36
CA ARG A 585 4.74 2.43 -23.51
C ARG A 585 4.73 1.47 -22.33
N LYS A 586 4.74 0.18 -22.62
CA LYS A 586 4.93 -0.86 -21.58
C LYS A 586 6.40 -0.89 -21.14
N PRO A 587 6.69 -0.96 -19.82
CA PRO A 587 8.02 -1.25 -19.34
C PRO A 587 8.59 -2.54 -19.96
N ARG A 588 9.90 -2.56 -20.13
CA ARG A 588 10.71 -3.74 -20.44
C ARG A 588 11.56 -4.08 -19.22
N PRO A 589 12.10 -5.30 -19.10
CA PRO A 589 12.93 -5.68 -17.96
C PRO A 589 14.05 -4.68 -17.70
N PHE A 590 14.25 -4.34 -16.43
CA PHE A 590 15.41 -3.56 -16.03
C PHE A 590 16.72 -4.27 -16.37
N PRO A 591 17.78 -3.51 -16.71
CA PRO A 591 19.09 -4.08 -16.91
C PRO A 591 19.74 -4.51 -15.60
N THR A 592 20.80 -5.30 -15.71
CA THR A 592 21.69 -5.64 -14.59
C THR A 592 22.98 -4.85 -14.65
N LEU A 593 23.55 -4.57 -13.48
CA LEU A 593 24.85 -3.92 -13.32
C LEU A 593 25.93 -4.96 -13.04
N ARG A 594 27.08 -4.81 -13.71
CA ARG A 594 28.30 -5.56 -13.40
C ARG A 594 29.49 -4.63 -13.39
N TRP A 595 30.44 -4.89 -12.50
CA TRP A 595 31.72 -4.20 -12.45
C TRP A 595 32.69 -4.81 -13.48
N ALA A 596 33.31 -3.96 -14.29
CA ALA A 596 34.26 -4.41 -15.31
C ALA A 596 35.60 -4.83 -14.72
N ARG A 597 36.00 -4.17 -13.62
CA ARG A 597 37.25 -4.37 -12.90
C ARG A 597 36.97 -4.98 -11.53
N GLU A 598 37.81 -5.93 -11.12
CA GLU A 598 37.80 -6.51 -9.77
C GLU A 598 38.73 -5.70 -8.84
N GLY A 599 38.50 -5.81 -7.52
CA GLY A 599 39.38 -5.22 -6.49
C GLY A 599 39.27 -3.71 -6.34
N ILE A 600 38.09 -3.12 -6.58
CA ILE A 600 37.83 -1.71 -6.28
C ILE A 600 37.46 -1.61 -4.79
N ASP A 601 38.39 -1.16 -3.96
CA ASP A 601 38.24 -1.18 -2.50
C ASP A 601 37.81 0.18 -1.91
N ASP A 602 37.92 1.25 -2.71
CA ASP A 602 37.50 2.62 -2.35
C ASP A 602 36.47 3.17 -3.35
N ILE A 603 35.54 3.99 -2.85
CA ILE A 603 34.46 4.57 -3.67
C ILE A 603 34.98 5.60 -4.68
N GLU A 604 36.13 6.22 -4.43
CA GLU A 604 36.76 7.19 -5.33
C GLU A 604 37.48 6.52 -6.50
N GLU A 605 37.81 5.23 -6.39
CA GLU A 605 38.54 4.51 -7.44
C GLU A 605 37.70 4.18 -8.67
N PHE A 606 36.36 4.28 -8.58
CA PHE A 606 35.47 4.01 -9.70
C PHE A 606 35.66 5.03 -10.84
N GLY A 607 35.89 4.51 -12.04
CA GLY A 607 35.85 5.25 -13.30
C GLY A 607 34.65 4.88 -14.16
N TYR A 608 34.33 5.71 -15.15
CA TYR A 608 33.20 5.46 -16.08
C TYR A 608 33.25 4.07 -16.74
N THR A 609 34.46 3.60 -17.09
CA THR A 609 34.67 2.30 -17.75
C THR A 609 34.43 1.09 -16.85
N ASP A 610 34.32 1.27 -15.53
CA ASP A 610 34.07 0.18 -14.59
C ASP A 610 32.59 -0.25 -14.57
N PHE A 611 31.69 0.54 -15.16
CA PHE A 611 30.25 0.27 -15.16
C PHE A 611 29.84 -0.48 -16.44
N VAL A 612 29.39 -1.72 -16.28
CA VAL A 612 28.80 -2.50 -17.38
C VAL A 612 27.31 -2.69 -17.11
N ILE A 613 26.47 -2.09 -17.96
CA ILE A 613 25.01 -2.21 -17.89
C ILE A 613 24.57 -3.21 -18.96
N GLU A 614 24.08 -4.36 -18.54
CA GLU A 614 23.74 -5.49 -19.41
C GLU A 614 22.22 -5.59 -19.60
N GLY A 615 21.76 -5.87 -20.82
CA GLY A 615 20.34 -6.04 -21.13
C GLY A 615 19.49 -4.76 -21.15
N TYR A 616 20.11 -3.58 -21.29
CA TYR A 616 19.33 -2.32 -21.36
C TYR A 616 18.70 -2.10 -22.74
N GLU A 617 17.42 -2.45 -22.85
CA GLU A 617 16.66 -2.34 -24.09
C GLU A 617 15.51 -1.32 -23.97
N PRO A 618 15.74 -0.01 -23.79
CA PRO A 618 14.66 0.94 -23.61
C PRO A 618 13.92 1.23 -24.92
N HIS A 619 12.70 1.74 -24.79
CA HIS A 619 12.01 2.47 -25.86
C HIS A 619 12.82 3.71 -26.29
N PRO A 620 12.55 4.27 -27.49
CA PRO A 620 13.22 5.46 -27.99
C PRO A 620 13.18 6.64 -27.02
N ALA A 621 14.14 7.56 -27.12
CA ALA A 621 14.15 8.77 -26.32
C ALA A 621 12.88 9.62 -26.57
N ILE A 622 12.43 10.35 -25.55
CA ILE A 622 11.39 11.37 -25.67
C ILE A 622 12.05 12.69 -25.29
N SER A 623 11.98 13.66 -26.20
CA SER A 623 12.57 14.98 -25.99
C SER A 623 11.69 15.80 -25.05
N MET A 624 12.29 16.31 -23.98
CA MET A 624 11.69 17.26 -23.04
C MET A 624 12.72 18.35 -22.76
N LYS A 625 12.28 19.61 -22.72
CA LYS A 625 13.16 20.75 -22.48
C LYS A 625 13.33 20.95 -20.98
N MET A 626 14.55 21.24 -20.53
CA MET A 626 14.77 21.64 -19.15
C MET A 626 14.24 23.06 -18.94
N SER A 627 13.43 23.26 -17.90
CA SER A 627 12.98 24.58 -17.47
C SER A 627 14.07 25.23 -16.61
N VAL A 628 14.69 26.30 -17.12
CA VAL A 628 15.80 27.02 -16.47
C VAL A 628 15.28 28.13 -15.58
#